data_AF-A0A699SGC4-F1
#
_entry.id   AF-A0A699SGC4-F1
#
_cell.length_a   1.000
_cell.length_b   1.000
_cell.length_c   1.000
_cell.angle_alpha   90.00
_cell.angle_beta   90.00
_cell.angle_gamma   90.00
#
_symmetry.space_group_name_H-M   'P 1'
#
loop_
_entity.id
_entity.type
_entity.pdbx_description
1 polymer ?
#
loop_
_entity_poly.entity_id
_entity_poly.type
_entity_poly.pdbx_seq_one_letter_code
_entity_poly.pdbx_strand_id
1 'polypeptide(L)'
;INRNAGYKSQRSGNVVRARETVGSSMVQKSGIQCYNCKEFGHVARECQKPKRAKDAAYHREKMLLLEMNYDSEQIDQNDEDANLAKERELLASLIEKLKSEIEDFKNKNKSLKEANNKLSKENDLLYADFKKSQAELKRRDSIEYASEMELACAKVRGDF
;
A
#
# COMPACT_ATOMS: atom_id res chain seq x y z
N ILE A 1 3.01 53.10 14.73
CA ILE A 1 4.42 53.47 15.02
C ILE A 1 5.28 52.71 14.03
N ASN A 2 5.87 53.45 13.09
CA ASN A 2 6.71 52.97 12.00
C ASN A 2 8.17 53.02 12.45
N ARG A 3 8.98 52.00 12.13
CA ARG A 3 10.43 52.15 11.96
C ARG A 3 11.05 50.92 11.28
N ASN A 4 12.03 51.23 10.43
CA ASN A 4 13.05 50.40 9.78
C ASN A 4 12.72 50.00 8.32
N ALA A 5 13.57 50.21 7.33
CA ALA A 5 14.74 51.07 7.15
C ALA A 5 14.91 51.22 5.63
N GLY A 6 15.14 52.44 5.16
CA GLY A 6 15.17 52.76 3.72
C GLY A 6 16.31 52.07 2.97
N TYR A 7 15.96 51.21 2.02
CA TYR A 7 16.90 50.74 1.00
C TYR A 7 17.12 51.87 0.00
N LYS A 8 18.29 52.51 0.07
CA LYS A 8 18.71 53.57 -0.85
C LYS A 8 18.81 53.00 -2.25
N SER A 9 17.82 53.26 -3.11
CA SER A 9 17.97 53.11 -4.55
C SER A 9 19.12 54.01 -5.00
N GLN A 10 20.20 53.39 -5.45
CA GLN A 10 21.33 54.07 -6.07
C GLN A 10 20.81 54.85 -7.28
N ARG A 11 20.72 56.17 -7.09
CA ARG A 11 20.48 57.17 -8.12
C ARG A 11 21.71 57.14 -9.03
N SER A 12 21.68 56.30 -10.06
CA SER A 12 22.69 56.34 -11.11
C SER A 12 22.58 57.71 -11.79
N GLY A 13 23.53 58.58 -11.50
CA GLY A 13 23.65 59.88 -12.14
C GLY A 13 23.93 59.67 -13.62
N ASN A 14 23.24 60.44 -14.47
CA ASN A 14 23.63 60.62 -15.85
C ASN A 14 25.01 61.29 -15.88
N VAL A 15 26.06 60.49 -16.03
CA VAL A 15 27.36 61.00 -16.49
C VAL A 15 27.31 60.94 -18.00
N VAL A 16 27.05 62.10 -18.63
CA VAL A 16 27.40 62.31 -20.03
C VAL A 16 28.93 62.25 -20.10
N ARG A 17 29.48 61.06 -20.35
CA ARG A 17 30.88 60.89 -20.68
C ARG A 17 30.99 60.84 -22.20
N ALA A 18 31.72 61.81 -22.73
CA ALA A 18 32.09 61.91 -24.13
C ALA A 18 32.70 60.59 -24.64
N ARG A 19 32.44 60.31 -25.91
CA ARG A 19 32.90 59.14 -26.65
C ARG A 19 34.42 59.02 -26.58
N GLU A 20 34.89 57.86 -26.15
CA GLU A 20 36.19 57.34 -26.54
C GLU A 20 35.99 55.93 -27.10
N THR A 21 36.01 55.86 -28.44
CA THR A 21 36.34 54.65 -29.18
C THR A 21 37.79 54.29 -28.86
N VAL A 22 37.99 53.37 -27.92
CA VAL A 22 39.26 52.65 -27.75
C VAL A 22 38.94 51.17 -27.77
N GLY A 23 39.50 50.48 -28.76
CA GLY A 23 39.24 49.07 -29.01
C GLY A 23 39.61 48.20 -27.81
N SER A 24 38.61 47.57 -27.21
CA SER A 24 38.81 46.31 -26.50
C SER A 24 38.85 45.19 -27.54
N SER A 25 40.05 45.04 -28.09
CA SER A 25 40.54 43.83 -28.72
C SER A 25 40.32 42.63 -27.78
N MET A 26 39.81 41.53 -28.36
CA MET A 26 39.81 40.16 -27.84
C MET A 26 38.98 39.86 -26.57
N VAL A 27 37.68 39.61 -26.73
CA VAL A 27 36.91 38.79 -25.78
C VAL A 27 36.05 37.78 -26.55
N GLN A 28 36.60 36.58 -26.66
CA GLN A 28 35.98 35.26 -26.75
C GLN A 28 34.61 35.17 -27.46
N LYS A 29 34.63 34.48 -28.61
CA LYS A 29 33.47 33.88 -29.30
C LYS A 29 32.68 32.96 -28.35
N SER A 30 31.96 33.52 -27.40
CA SER A 30 30.92 32.78 -26.70
C SER A 30 29.72 32.80 -27.64
N GLY A 31 29.32 31.63 -28.14
CA GLY A 31 28.11 31.43 -28.94
C GLY A 31 26.81 31.72 -28.17
N ILE A 32 26.88 32.55 -27.12
CA ILE A 32 25.76 32.95 -26.31
C ILE A 32 25.00 34.06 -27.02
N GLN A 33 23.73 33.80 -27.30
CA GLN A 33 22.82 34.78 -27.85
C GLN A 33 22.29 35.67 -26.72
N CYS A 34 22.46 36.98 -26.86
CA CYS A 34 21.89 37.94 -25.94
C CYS A 34 20.37 37.90 -26.01
N TYR A 35 19.70 37.55 -24.90
CA TYR A 35 18.24 37.50 -24.84
C TYR A 35 17.56 38.86 -25.13
N ASN A 36 18.28 39.96 -24.87
CA ASN A 36 17.79 41.32 -25.07
C ASN A 36 17.77 41.75 -26.55
N CYS A 37 18.90 41.63 -27.26
CA CYS A 37 19.05 42.12 -28.63
C CYS A 37 19.17 41.04 -29.70
N LYS A 38 19.16 39.76 -29.31
CA LYS A 38 19.31 38.57 -30.18
C LYS A 38 20.64 38.47 -30.93
N GLU A 39 21.63 39.30 -30.61
CA GLU A 39 22.99 39.22 -31.15
C GLU A 39 23.88 38.33 -30.27
N PHE A 40 24.89 37.73 -30.89
CA PHE A 40 25.83 36.85 -30.20
C PHE A 40 27.00 37.61 -29.56
N GLY A 41 27.60 37.01 -28.54
CA GLY A 41 28.87 37.47 -27.96
C GLY A 41 28.76 38.25 -26.65
N HIS A 42 27.56 38.40 -26.07
CA HIS A 42 27.38 38.99 -24.75
C HIS A 42 26.10 38.48 -24.07
N VAL A 43 26.06 38.54 -22.73
CA VAL A 43 24.84 38.25 -21.96
C VAL A 43 23.94 39.48 -21.85
N ALA A 44 22.64 39.27 -21.65
CA ALA A 44 21.65 40.36 -21.61
C ALA A 44 21.94 41.47 -20.58
N ARG A 45 22.73 41.20 -19.54
CA ARG A 45 23.15 42.19 -18.53
C ARG A 45 24.20 43.18 -19.05
N GLU A 46 24.98 42.78 -20.04
CA GLU A 46 26.07 43.56 -20.65
C GLU A 46 25.61 44.25 -21.94
N CYS A 47 24.34 44.06 -22.33
CA CYS A 47 23.79 44.62 -23.55
C CYS A 47 23.68 46.15 -23.46
N GLN A 48 24.34 46.85 -24.37
CA GLN A 48 24.27 48.31 -24.47
C GLN A 48 22.96 48.81 -25.12
N LYS A 49 22.17 47.92 -25.73
CA LYS A 49 20.85 48.26 -26.29
C LYS A 49 19.80 48.39 -25.17
N PRO A 50 18.77 49.24 -25.32
CA PRO A 50 17.71 49.37 -24.33
C PRO A 50 17.06 48.02 -24.05
N LYS A 51 16.49 47.86 -22.84
CA LYS A 51 15.79 46.63 -22.47
C LYS A 51 14.62 46.38 -23.42
N ARG A 52 14.52 45.15 -23.91
CA ARG A 52 13.43 44.67 -24.75
C ARG A 52 12.10 44.86 -24.01
N ALA A 53 11.08 45.30 -24.73
CA ALA A 53 9.73 45.37 -24.21
C ALA A 53 9.25 43.95 -23.84
N LYS A 54 8.51 43.83 -22.73
CA LYS A 54 7.87 42.57 -22.32
C LYS A 54 6.59 42.36 -23.14
N ASP A 55 6.76 42.21 -24.44
CA ASP A 55 5.68 41.93 -25.36
C ASP A 55 5.22 40.46 -25.26
N ALA A 56 4.17 40.10 -26.01
CA ALA A 56 3.65 38.75 -26.00
C ALA A 56 4.70 37.70 -26.45
N ALA A 57 5.66 38.08 -27.29
CA ALA A 57 6.72 37.20 -27.75
C ALA A 57 7.74 36.91 -26.64
N TYR A 58 8.13 37.92 -25.85
CA TYR A 58 8.95 37.76 -24.64
C TYR A 58 8.32 36.77 -23.67
N HIS A 59 7.01 36.90 -23.42
CA HIS A 59 6.31 36.03 -22.48
C HIS A 59 6.21 34.59 -22.97
N ARG A 60 5.93 34.37 -24.27
CA ARG A 60 5.92 33.02 -24.86
C ARG A 60 7.29 32.35 -24.78
N GLU A 61 8.35 33.07 -25.15
CA GLU A 61 9.72 32.54 -25.09
C GLU A 61 10.13 32.22 -23.65
N LYS A 62 9.72 33.04 -22.67
CA LYS A 62 9.96 32.78 -21.26
C LYS A 62 9.19 31.57 -20.73
N MET A 63 7.96 31.34 -21.20
CA MET A 63 7.19 30.14 -20.82
C MET A 63 7.84 28.88 -21.37
N LEU A 64 8.30 28.89 -22.63
CA LEU A 64 9.02 27.75 -23.21
C LEU A 64 10.31 27.41 -22.46
N LEU A 65 11.06 28.42 -22.01
CA LEU A 65 12.26 28.22 -21.18
C LEU A 65 11.94 27.62 -19.79
N LEU A 66 10.77 27.94 -19.22
CA LEU A 66 10.33 27.34 -17.95
C LEU A 66 9.85 25.90 -18.15
N GLU A 67 9.16 25.62 -19.24
CA GLU A 67 8.72 24.27 -19.63
C GLU A 67 9.92 23.31 -19.77
N MET A 68 10.95 23.72 -20.51
CA MET A 68 12.16 22.90 -20.72
C MET A 68 12.95 22.63 -19.43
N ASN A 69 12.88 23.52 -18.44
CA ASN A 69 13.52 23.31 -17.14
C ASN A 69 12.74 22.33 -16.26
N TYR A 70 11.40 22.32 -16.36
CA TYR A 70 10.53 21.41 -15.61
C TYR A 70 10.74 19.95 -16.03
N ASP A 71 10.92 19.70 -17.34
CA ASP A 71 11.17 18.36 -17.86
C ASP A 71 12.53 17.79 -17.43
N SER A 72 13.53 18.63 -17.15
CA SER A 72 14.85 18.19 -16.67
C SER A 72 14.87 17.82 -15.19
N GLU A 73 13.92 18.32 -14.37
CA GLU A 73 13.78 17.99 -12.95
C GLU A 73 13.12 16.63 -12.70
N GLN A 74 12.52 16.01 -13.73
CA GLN A 74 11.86 14.70 -13.61
C GLN A 74 12.77 13.48 -13.86
N ILE A 75 14.05 13.68 -14.22
CA ILE A 75 14.95 12.59 -14.64
C ILE A 75 15.66 11.89 -13.45
N ASP A 76 15.53 12.42 -12.21
CA ASP A 76 16.25 11.92 -11.02
C ASP A 76 15.46 10.90 -10.15
N GLN A 77 14.38 10.27 -10.65
CA GLN A 77 13.51 9.36 -9.86
C GLN A 77 13.68 7.85 -10.14
N ASN A 78 14.81 7.39 -10.69
CA ASN A 78 14.98 5.98 -11.06
C ASN A 78 15.61 5.06 -9.99
N ASP A 79 15.98 5.56 -8.81
CA ASP A 79 16.59 4.73 -7.75
C ASP A 79 15.60 4.27 -6.65
N GLU A 80 14.41 4.87 -6.53
CA GLU A 80 13.36 4.42 -5.60
C GLU A 80 12.48 3.28 -6.18
N ASP A 81 12.46 3.09 -7.50
CA ASP A 81 11.58 2.15 -8.20
C ASP A 81 12.00 0.67 -8.00
N ALA A 82 13.31 0.39 -7.93
CA ALA A 82 13.83 -0.98 -7.80
C ALA A 82 13.57 -1.61 -6.42
N ASN A 83 13.51 -0.82 -5.35
CA ASN A 83 13.18 -1.31 -4.01
C ASN A 83 11.67 -1.58 -3.88
N LEU A 84 10.84 -0.70 -4.45
CA LEU A 84 9.39 -0.87 -4.46
C LEU A 84 8.95 -2.12 -5.24
N ALA A 85 9.64 -2.47 -6.33
CA ALA A 85 9.38 -3.68 -7.10
C ALA A 85 9.58 -4.97 -6.27
N LYS A 86 10.66 -5.05 -5.48
CA LYS A 86 10.94 -6.20 -4.61
C LYS A 86 9.92 -6.33 -3.48
N GLU A 87 9.52 -5.20 -2.88
CA GLU A 87 8.47 -5.19 -1.86
C GLU A 87 7.12 -5.66 -2.43
N ARG A 88 6.76 -5.23 -3.64
CA ARG A 88 5.55 -5.69 -4.34
C ARG A 88 5.59 -7.19 -4.64
N GLU A 89 6.73 -7.72 -5.08
CA GLU A 89 6.90 -9.15 -5.33
C GLU A 89 6.78 -9.99 -4.04
N LEU A 90 7.42 -9.53 -2.95
CA LEU A 90 7.31 -10.16 -1.64
C LEU A 90 5.84 -10.17 -1.14
N LEU A 91 5.15 -9.04 -1.26
CA LEU A 91 3.74 -8.92 -0.87
C LEU A 91 2.85 -9.84 -1.72
N ALA A 92 3.09 -9.95 -3.03
CA ALA A 92 2.35 -10.87 -3.89
C ALA A 92 2.57 -12.33 -3.46
N SER A 93 3.80 -12.74 -3.16
CA SER A 93 4.11 -14.09 -2.66
C SER A 93 3.40 -14.38 -1.34
N LEU A 94 3.39 -13.41 -0.41
CA LEU A 94 2.72 -13.55 0.88
C LEU A 94 1.19 -13.66 0.71
N ILE A 95 0.61 -12.86 -0.18
CA ILE A 95 -0.82 -12.91 -0.49
C ILE A 95 -1.20 -14.29 -1.05
N GLU A 96 -0.42 -14.84 -1.98
CA GLU A 96 -0.69 -16.17 -2.53
C GLU A 96 -0.59 -17.28 -1.47
N LYS A 97 0.41 -17.21 -0.58
CA LYS A 97 0.51 -18.14 0.56
C LYS A 97 -0.71 -18.08 1.46
N LEU A 98 -1.11 -16.87 1.89
CA LEU A 98 -2.28 -16.68 2.75
C LEU A 98 -3.57 -17.17 2.07
N LYS A 99 -3.73 -16.94 0.76
CA LYS A 99 -4.87 -17.48 0.00
C LYS A 99 -4.89 -19.00 0.03
N SER A 100 -3.74 -19.64 -0.20
CA SER A 100 -3.64 -21.11 -0.17
C SER A 100 -3.97 -21.68 1.21
N GLU A 101 -3.45 -21.08 2.28
CA GLU A 101 -3.75 -21.48 3.66
C GLU A 101 -5.23 -21.30 4.01
N ILE A 102 -5.84 -20.18 3.61
CA ILE A 102 -7.27 -19.92 3.81
C ILE A 102 -8.10 -21.02 3.14
N GLU A 103 -7.74 -21.43 1.92
CA GLU A 103 -8.47 -22.46 1.20
C GLU A 103 -8.32 -23.85 1.87
N ASP A 104 -7.12 -24.18 2.35
CA ASP A 104 -6.89 -25.38 3.15
C ASP A 104 -7.73 -25.39 4.44
N PHE A 105 -7.80 -24.26 5.14
CA PHE A 105 -8.62 -24.14 6.35
C PHE A 105 -10.11 -24.27 6.05
N LYS A 106 -10.61 -23.71 4.95
CA LYS A 106 -12.00 -23.91 4.52
C LYS A 106 -12.30 -25.38 4.26
N ASN A 107 -11.42 -26.08 3.56
CA ASN A 107 -11.58 -27.50 3.26
C ASN A 107 -11.60 -28.35 4.53
N LYS A 108 -10.66 -28.10 5.45
CA LYS A 108 -10.64 -28.76 6.77
C LYS A 108 -11.91 -28.48 7.58
N ASN A 109 -12.39 -27.24 7.60
CA ASN A 109 -13.62 -26.87 8.30
C ASN A 109 -14.86 -27.57 7.72
N LYS A 110 -14.93 -27.73 6.39
CA LYS A 110 -16.00 -28.50 5.75
C LYS A 110 -15.99 -29.95 6.22
N SER A 111 -14.83 -30.61 6.17
CA SER A 111 -14.67 -32.00 6.63
C SER A 111 -15.00 -32.16 8.12
N LEU A 112 -14.56 -31.21 8.96
CA LEU A 112 -14.89 -31.21 10.40
C LEU A 112 -16.40 -31.09 10.65
N LYS A 113 -17.09 -30.23 9.89
CA LYS A 113 -18.56 -30.09 10.00
C LYS A 113 -19.27 -31.38 9.64
N GLU A 114 -18.85 -32.06 8.59
CA GLU A 114 -19.41 -33.36 8.19
C GLU A 114 -19.16 -34.45 9.24
N ALA A 115 -17.93 -34.53 9.76
CA ALA A 115 -17.57 -35.47 10.82
C ALA A 115 -18.37 -35.21 12.11
N ASN A 116 -18.52 -33.95 12.53
CA ASN A 116 -19.32 -33.60 13.71
C ASN A 116 -20.80 -33.96 13.56
N ASN A 117 -21.38 -33.73 12.38
CA ASN A 117 -22.75 -34.12 12.11
C ASN A 117 -22.93 -35.64 12.17
N LYS A 118 -21.96 -36.41 11.66
CA LYS A 118 -21.97 -37.88 11.75
C LYS A 118 -21.86 -38.35 13.20
N LEU A 119 -20.93 -37.78 13.95
CA LEU A 119 -20.73 -38.10 15.37
C LEU A 119 -21.96 -37.78 16.22
N SER A 120 -22.66 -36.67 15.92
CA SER A 120 -23.93 -36.33 16.57
C SER A 120 -24.97 -37.44 16.39
N LYS A 121 -25.12 -37.94 15.16
CA LYS A 121 -26.08 -39.03 14.87
C LYS A 121 -25.70 -40.33 15.58
N GLU A 122 -24.41 -40.67 15.62
CA GLU A 122 -23.92 -41.86 16.33
C GLU A 122 -24.16 -41.75 17.84
N ASN A 123 -23.95 -40.57 18.43
CA ASN A 123 -24.25 -40.32 19.84
C ASN A 123 -25.74 -40.50 20.16
N ASP A 124 -26.63 -40.00 19.30
CA ASP A 124 -28.07 -40.16 19.48
C ASP A 124 -28.48 -41.64 19.45
N LEU A 125 -27.93 -42.42 18.51
CA LEU A 125 -28.18 -43.86 18.40
C LEU A 125 -27.66 -44.63 19.63
N LEU A 126 -26.42 -44.35 20.05
CA LEU A 126 -25.82 -44.98 21.23
C LEU A 126 -26.62 -44.67 22.49
N TYR A 127 -27.11 -43.43 22.62
CA TYR A 127 -27.95 -43.06 23.76
C TYR A 127 -29.27 -43.83 23.77
N ALA A 128 -29.91 -44.00 22.62
CA ALA A 128 -31.13 -44.80 22.50
C ALA A 128 -30.90 -46.28 22.86
N ASP A 129 -29.82 -46.87 22.35
CA ASP A 129 -29.43 -48.27 22.64
C ASP A 129 -29.10 -48.47 24.12
N PHE A 130 -28.42 -47.51 24.74
CA PHE A 130 -28.13 -47.51 26.16
C PHE A 130 -29.43 -47.50 26.99
N LYS A 131 -30.38 -46.63 26.65
CA LYS A 131 -31.68 -46.57 27.34
C LYS A 131 -32.48 -47.85 27.19
N LYS A 132 -32.44 -48.47 26.01
CA LYS A 132 -33.11 -49.75 25.76
C LYS A 132 -32.48 -50.87 26.59
N SER A 133 -31.15 -50.98 26.58
CA SER A 133 -30.40 -51.97 27.37
C SER A 133 -30.65 -51.81 28.86
N GLN A 134 -30.72 -50.57 29.35
CA GLN A 134 -31.08 -50.29 30.75
C GLN A 134 -32.50 -50.79 31.09
N ALA A 135 -33.47 -50.62 30.19
CA ALA A 135 -34.83 -51.11 30.41
C ALA A 135 -34.90 -52.64 30.39
N GLU A 136 -34.14 -53.30 29.52
CA GLU A 136 -34.04 -54.76 29.45
C GLU A 136 -33.40 -55.36 30.70
N LEU A 137 -32.33 -54.73 31.22
CA LEU A 137 -31.68 -55.16 32.47
C LEU A 137 -32.67 -55.16 33.64
N LYS A 138 -33.41 -54.05 33.83
CA LYS A 138 -34.43 -53.96 34.89
C LYS A 138 -35.49 -55.06 34.80
N ARG A 139 -35.86 -55.46 33.57
CA ARG A 139 -36.80 -56.58 33.36
C ARG A 139 -36.18 -57.92 33.74
N ARG A 140 -34.92 -58.16 33.38
CA ARG A 140 -34.20 -59.39 33.76
C ARG A 140 -34.08 -59.52 35.27
N ASP A 141 -33.65 -58.46 35.95
CA ASP A 141 -33.52 -58.44 37.41
C ASP A 141 -34.87 -58.77 38.09
N SER A 142 -35.98 -58.24 37.54
CA SER A 142 -37.33 -58.52 38.05
C SER A 142 -37.75 -59.99 37.83
N ILE A 143 -37.41 -60.57 36.68
CA ILE A 143 -37.72 -61.97 36.33
C ILE A 143 -36.88 -62.93 37.17
N GLU A 144 -35.60 -62.63 37.36
CA GLU A 144 -34.68 -63.41 38.19
C GLU A 144 -35.18 -63.44 39.64
N TYR A 145 -35.51 -62.28 40.21
CA TYR A 145 -36.10 -62.19 41.54
C TYR A 145 -37.39 -63.03 41.67
N ALA A 146 -38.30 -62.95 40.69
CA ALA A 146 -39.53 -63.75 40.71
C ALA A 146 -39.24 -65.26 40.65
N SER A 147 -38.29 -65.68 39.81
CA SER A 147 -37.90 -67.08 39.64
C SER A 147 -37.28 -67.64 40.92
N GLU A 148 -36.43 -66.86 41.59
CA GLU A 148 -35.85 -67.22 42.89
C GLU A 148 -36.94 -67.46 43.94
N MET A 149 -37.97 -66.61 43.98
CA MET A 149 -39.08 -66.73 44.92
C MET A 149 -39.96 -67.95 44.65
N GLU A 150 -40.24 -68.28 43.39
CA GLU A 150 -40.98 -69.49 43.03
C GLU A 150 -40.22 -70.75 43.45
N LEU A 151 -38.92 -70.76 43.20
CA LEU A 151 -38.03 -71.87 43.53
C LEU A 151 -37.92 -72.06 45.04
N ALA A 152 -37.88 -70.97 45.82
CA ALA A 152 -37.96 -71.01 47.28
C ALA A 152 -39.31 -71.57 47.77
N CYS A 153 -40.44 -71.14 47.17
CA CYS A 153 -41.77 -71.65 47.52
C CYS A 153 -41.91 -73.15 47.24
N ALA A 154 -41.38 -73.64 46.12
CA ALA A 154 -41.40 -75.06 45.78
C ALA A 154 -40.58 -75.89 46.80
N LYS A 155 -39.47 -75.35 47.33
CA LYS A 155 -38.61 -76.07 48.30
C LYS A 155 -39.33 -76.29 49.62
N VAL A 156 -40.12 -75.30 50.04
CA VAL A 156 -40.94 -75.38 51.26
C VAL A 156 -42.08 -76.40 51.10
N ARG A 157 -42.65 -76.54 49.89
CA ARG A 157 -43.73 -77.50 49.60
C ARG A 157 -43.26 -78.94 49.43
N GLY A 158 -41.97 -79.16 49.18
CA GLY A 158 -41.40 -80.50 48.99
C GLY A 158 -41.55 -81.03 47.56
N ASP A 159 -41.78 -80.16 46.58
CA ASP A 159 -42.03 -80.51 45.17
C ASP A 159 -40.73 -80.75 44.35
N PHE A 160 -39.64 -81.19 45.00
CA PHE A 160 -38.30 -81.35 44.40
C PHE A 160 -37.86 -82.80 44.25
#